data_AF-A0A3C1WG88-F1
#
_entry.id   AF-A0A3C1WG88-F1
#
_cell.length_a   1.000
_cell.length_b   1.000
_cell.length_c   1.000
_cell.angle_alpha   90.00
_cell.angle_beta   90.00
_cell.angle_gamma   90.00
#
_symmetry.space_group_name_H-M   'P 1'
#
loop_
_entity.id
_entity.type
_entity.pdbx_description
1 polymer ?
#
loop_
_entity_poly.entity_id
_entity_poly.type
_entity_poly.pdbx_seq_one_letter_code
_entity_poly.pdbx_strand_id
1 'polypeptide(L)'
;MSRLSHLLFIFSIPLLADGKKSDLDPKVLLREIARHGADSVLSRTEGEIDQKLPQTHSEWEQTEWANILRHIETGDSLWLEVAGKCFKAADHGVTCDDLAASVAQALPSAPSRVLRLISGLKKNGIAEKQANNIAENICTPSFSKHGQDAYEHGMKAQNALKKVRNKKLEPVKKRCLEWIIKDLGSAPSSSGSKSLGNK
;
A
#
# COMPACT_ATOMS: atom_id res chain seq x y z
N MET A 1 38.79 -2.44 -44.45
CA MET A 1 38.26 -1.68 -43.30
C MET A 1 36.74 -1.68 -43.40
N SER A 2 36.07 -2.63 -42.74
CA SER A 2 34.61 -2.78 -42.80
C SER A 2 33.98 -2.07 -41.61
N ARG A 3 33.08 -1.10 -41.87
CA ARG A 3 32.23 -0.49 -40.83
C ARG A 3 30.81 -1.04 -40.98
N LEU A 4 30.39 -1.85 -40.02
CA LEU A 4 28.99 -2.22 -39.82
C LEU A 4 28.23 -1.01 -39.28
N SER A 5 27.26 -0.49 -40.04
CA SER A 5 26.22 0.38 -39.50
C SER A 5 25.11 -0.49 -38.92
N HIS A 6 24.98 -0.50 -37.59
CA HIS A 6 23.78 -1.01 -36.93
C HIS A 6 22.69 0.07 -36.96
N LEU A 7 21.64 -0.18 -37.74
CA LEU A 7 20.39 0.55 -37.68
C LEU A 7 19.65 0.14 -36.39
N LEU A 8 19.67 1.01 -35.39
CA LEU A 8 18.77 0.94 -34.24
C LEU A 8 17.34 1.24 -34.74
N PHE A 9 16.52 0.21 -34.90
CA PHE A 9 15.08 0.36 -35.04
C PHE A 9 14.51 0.77 -33.69
N ILE A 10 14.29 2.07 -33.51
CA ILE A 10 13.47 2.60 -32.41
C ILE A 10 12.01 2.29 -32.78
N PHE A 11 11.47 1.22 -32.23
CA PHE A 11 10.03 0.98 -32.24
C PHE A 11 9.36 2.00 -31.31
N SER A 12 8.99 3.15 -31.86
CA SER A 12 8.06 4.07 -31.21
C SER A 12 6.67 3.43 -31.22
N ILE A 13 6.26 2.84 -30.11
CA ILE A 13 4.88 2.43 -29.88
C ILE A 13 4.06 3.73 -29.73
N PRO A 14 3.04 3.97 -30.55
CA PRO A 14 2.16 5.12 -30.34
C PRO A 14 1.33 4.85 -29.07
N LEU A 15 1.61 5.60 -28.00
CA LEU A 15 0.71 5.70 -26.85
C LEU A 15 -0.59 6.37 -27.34
N LEU A 16 -1.67 5.59 -27.44
CA LEU A 16 -3.01 6.14 -27.49
C LEU A 16 -3.33 6.74 -26.11
N ALA A 17 -3.14 8.05 -25.99
CA ALA A 17 -3.71 8.84 -24.90
C ALA A 17 -5.20 9.05 -25.19
N ASP A 18 -6.02 8.05 -24.84
CA ASP A 18 -7.46 8.20 -24.82
C ASP A 18 -7.86 8.66 -23.41
N GLY A 19 -7.95 9.98 -23.24
CA GLY A 19 -8.31 10.67 -21.99
C GLY A 19 -9.77 10.44 -21.61
N LYS A 20 -10.15 9.20 -21.30
CA LYS A 20 -11.39 8.90 -20.59
C LYS A 20 -11.13 8.98 -19.10
N LYS A 21 -11.96 9.77 -18.40
CA LYS A 21 -12.14 9.65 -16.95
C LYS A 21 -12.45 8.18 -16.65
N SER A 22 -11.45 7.46 -16.18
CA SER A 22 -11.53 6.03 -15.87
C SER A 22 -12.49 5.87 -14.71
N ASP A 23 -13.67 5.32 -14.95
CA ASP A 23 -14.44 4.69 -13.88
C ASP A 23 -13.58 3.52 -13.39
N LEU A 24 -12.83 3.79 -12.32
CA LEU A 24 -11.90 2.86 -11.70
C LEU A 24 -12.68 1.63 -11.18
N ASP A 25 -12.65 0.56 -11.97
CA ASP A 25 -13.25 -0.73 -11.62
C ASP A 25 -12.14 -1.74 -11.29
N PRO A 26 -12.11 -2.32 -10.07
CA PRO A 26 -11.07 -3.26 -9.69
C PRO A 26 -11.06 -4.52 -10.58
N LYS A 27 -12.19 -4.91 -11.18
CA LYS A 27 -12.24 -6.03 -12.13
C LYS A 27 -11.59 -5.70 -13.47
N VAL A 28 -11.61 -4.43 -13.88
CA VAL A 28 -10.87 -3.98 -15.06
C VAL A 28 -9.38 -4.04 -14.75
N LEU A 29 -8.94 -3.45 -13.63
CA LEU A 29 -7.54 -3.47 -13.21
C LEU A 29 -6.98 -4.88 -13.03
N LEU A 30 -7.73 -5.79 -12.39
CA LEU A 30 -7.31 -7.19 -12.26
C LEU A 30 -7.15 -7.89 -13.62
N ARG A 31 -8.00 -7.58 -14.61
CA ARG A 31 -7.85 -8.10 -15.97
C ARG A 31 -6.64 -7.51 -16.68
N GLU A 32 -6.36 -6.23 -16.47
CA GLU A 32 -5.17 -5.56 -17.02
C GLU A 32 -3.89 -6.16 -16.41
N ILE A 33 -3.83 -6.30 -15.09
CA ILE A 33 -2.72 -6.97 -14.38
C ILE A 33 -2.50 -8.38 -14.93
N ALA A 34 -3.58 -9.15 -15.14
CA ALA A 34 -3.47 -10.50 -15.67
C ALA A 34 -2.95 -10.54 -17.11
N ARG A 35 -3.26 -9.52 -17.93
CA ARG A 35 -2.91 -9.46 -19.34
C ARG A 35 -1.54 -8.85 -19.60
N HIS A 36 -1.17 -7.82 -18.85
CA HIS A 36 -0.01 -6.97 -19.10
C HIS A 36 1.03 -6.99 -17.97
N GLY A 37 0.70 -7.62 -16.83
CA GLY A 37 1.53 -7.60 -15.64
C GLY A 37 1.20 -6.42 -14.72
N ALA A 38 1.52 -6.57 -13.43
CA ALA A 38 1.29 -5.52 -12.45
C ALA A 38 2.25 -4.33 -12.64
N ASP A 39 3.48 -4.56 -13.10
CA ASP A 39 4.45 -3.50 -13.39
C ASP A 39 3.90 -2.54 -14.45
N SER A 40 3.24 -3.05 -15.49
CA SER A 40 2.64 -2.21 -16.53
C SER A 40 1.49 -1.35 -16.01
N VAL A 41 0.71 -1.83 -15.05
CA VAL A 41 -0.37 -1.06 -14.44
C VAL A 41 0.22 0.02 -13.53
N LEU A 42 1.20 -0.35 -12.69
CA LEU A 42 1.91 0.60 -11.82
C LEU A 42 2.58 1.70 -12.64
N SER A 43 3.39 1.36 -13.65
CA SER A 43 4.05 2.36 -14.50
C SER A 43 3.08 3.24 -15.29
N ARG A 44 1.86 2.78 -15.59
CA ARG A 44 0.83 3.64 -16.21
C ARG A 44 0.28 4.63 -15.19
N THR A 45 -0.10 4.15 -14.01
CA THR A 45 -0.72 4.95 -12.97
C THR A 45 0.27 5.90 -12.29
N GLU A 46 1.56 5.53 -12.30
CA GLU A 46 2.68 6.35 -11.85
C GLU A 46 3.23 7.23 -12.97
N GLY A 47 3.17 6.82 -14.24
CA GLY A 47 3.71 7.59 -15.37
C GLY A 47 2.99 8.93 -15.62
N GLU A 48 1.78 9.11 -15.08
CA GLU A 48 1.14 10.43 -14.98
C GLU A 48 1.94 11.41 -14.08
N ILE A 49 2.68 10.87 -13.11
CA ILE A 49 3.53 11.61 -12.16
C ILE A 49 4.81 12.10 -12.84
N ASP A 50 5.36 11.40 -13.83
CA ASP A 50 6.61 11.82 -14.50
C ASP A 50 6.42 12.83 -15.64
N GLN A 51 5.25 12.85 -16.31
CA GLN A 51 4.99 13.83 -17.39
C GLN A 51 4.57 15.20 -16.88
N LYS A 52 4.01 15.28 -15.66
CA LYS A 52 3.82 16.48 -14.84
C LYS A 52 3.70 16.03 -13.38
N LEU A 53 4.81 16.10 -12.64
CA LEU A 53 4.77 15.88 -11.19
C LEU A 53 3.67 16.77 -10.61
N PRO A 54 2.66 16.21 -9.91
CA PRO A 54 1.65 17.02 -9.25
C PRO A 54 2.38 18.01 -8.32
N GLN A 55 2.21 19.31 -8.57
CA GLN A 55 2.90 20.37 -7.85
C GLN A 55 2.23 20.67 -6.51
N THR A 56 0.99 20.19 -6.35
CA THR A 56 0.16 20.38 -5.17
C THR A 56 -0.42 19.05 -4.68
N HIS A 57 -0.73 18.98 -3.38
CA HIS A 57 -1.44 17.85 -2.79
C HIS A 57 -2.78 17.57 -3.49
N SER A 58 -3.51 18.63 -3.87
CA SER A 58 -4.78 18.51 -4.58
C SER A 58 -4.65 17.91 -5.98
N GLU A 59 -3.51 18.09 -6.65
CA GLU A 59 -3.24 17.46 -7.94
C GLU A 59 -2.85 16.00 -7.77
N TRP A 60 -2.05 15.66 -6.75
CA TRP A 60 -1.75 14.27 -6.40
C TRP A 60 -3.05 13.51 -6.16
N GLU A 61 -3.98 14.12 -5.42
CA GLU A 61 -5.27 13.56 -5.05
C GLU A 61 -6.19 13.24 -6.23
N GLN A 62 -5.86 13.75 -7.42
CA GLN A 62 -6.61 13.53 -8.65
C GLN A 62 -5.97 12.46 -9.56
N THR A 63 -4.78 11.97 -9.23
CA THR A 63 -4.10 10.91 -10.01
C THR A 63 -4.85 9.59 -9.97
N GLU A 64 -4.72 8.76 -11.02
CA GLU A 64 -5.29 7.40 -11.02
C GLU A 64 -4.75 6.59 -9.83
N TRP A 65 -3.46 6.74 -9.53
CA TRP A 65 -2.81 6.08 -8.40
C TRP A 65 -3.42 6.44 -7.04
N ALA A 66 -3.59 7.73 -6.75
CA ALA A 66 -4.24 8.20 -5.53
C ALA A 66 -5.65 7.62 -5.35
N ASN A 67 -6.42 7.53 -6.45
CA ASN A 67 -7.76 6.98 -6.41
C ASN A 67 -7.76 5.46 -6.15
N ILE A 68 -6.82 4.71 -6.73
CA ILE A 68 -6.63 3.27 -6.44
C ILE A 68 -6.33 3.08 -4.95
N LEU A 69 -5.40 3.86 -4.40
CA LEU A 69 -5.03 3.81 -2.98
C LEU A 69 -6.24 4.04 -2.08
N ARG A 70 -7.03 5.10 -2.30
CA ARG A 70 -8.27 5.36 -1.54
C ARG A 70 -9.27 4.20 -1.60
N HIS A 71 -9.39 3.55 -2.74
CA HIS A 71 -10.28 2.40 -2.85
C HIS A 71 -9.77 1.19 -2.06
N ILE A 72 -8.44 0.99 -1.99
CA ILE A 72 -7.82 -0.05 -1.15
C ILE A 72 -8.13 0.20 0.34
N GLU A 73 -8.11 1.46 0.80
CA GLU A 73 -8.41 1.84 2.19
C GLU A 73 -9.82 1.41 2.64
N THR A 74 -10.76 1.23 1.70
CA THR A 74 -12.12 0.74 2.01
C THR A 74 -12.14 -0.71 2.54
N GLY A 75 -11.09 -1.48 2.25
CA GLY A 75 -11.01 -2.90 2.58
C GLY A 75 -11.91 -3.79 1.74
N ASP A 76 -12.43 -3.30 0.60
CA ASP A 76 -13.14 -4.12 -0.38
C ASP A 76 -12.28 -5.30 -0.85
N SER A 77 -12.91 -6.46 -1.07
CA SER A 77 -12.16 -7.67 -1.42
C SER A 77 -11.45 -7.58 -2.77
N LEU A 78 -12.05 -6.94 -3.77
CA LEU A 78 -11.45 -6.84 -5.11
C LEU A 78 -10.33 -5.82 -5.11
N TRP A 79 -10.50 -4.70 -4.40
CA TRP A 79 -9.44 -3.70 -4.24
C TRP A 79 -8.24 -4.24 -3.44
N LEU A 80 -8.48 -5.03 -2.39
CA LEU A 80 -7.40 -5.74 -1.70
C LEU A 80 -6.74 -6.81 -2.59
N GLU A 81 -7.47 -7.42 -3.52
CA GLU A 81 -6.87 -8.32 -4.51
C GLU A 81 -5.95 -7.56 -5.48
N VAL A 82 -6.38 -6.38 -5.95
CA VAL A 82 -5.54 -5.47 -6.75
C VAL A 82 -4.25 -5.16 -5.98
N ALA A 83 -4.33 -4.71 -4.73
CA ALA A 83 -3.17 -4.44 -3.88
C ALA A 83 -2.24 -5.66 -3.78
N GLY A 84 -2.81 -6.84 -3.53
CA GLY A 84 -2.07 -8.10 -3.42
C GLY A 84 -1.32 -8.49 -4.70
N LYS A 85 -1.81 -8.11 -5.88
CA LYS A 85 -1.11 -8.30 -7.15
C LYS A 85 -0.05 -7.22 -7.38
N CYS A 86 -0.35 -5.97 -7.04
CA CYS A 86 0.57 -4.84 -7.18
C CYS A 86 1.81 -4.99 -6.29
N PHE A 87 1.71 -5.53 -5.07
CA PHE A 87 2.87 -5.79 -4.20
C PHE A 87 3.96 -6.68 -4.81
N LYS A 88 3.62 -7.48 -5.84
CA LYS A 88 4.60 -8.30 -6.55
C LYS A 88 5.50 -7.47 -7.47
N ALA A 89 4.94 -6.39 -8.02
CA ALA A 89 5.57 -5.51 -9.00
C ALA A 89 6.09 -4.21 -8.39
N ALA A 90 5.54 -3.80 -7.25
CA ALA A 90 5.98 -2.60 -6.55
C ALA A 90 7.45 -2.75 -6.18
N ASP A 91 8.24 -1.74 -6.54
CA ASP A 91 9.62 -1.63 -6.12
C ASP A 91 9.68 -1.51 -4.58
N HIS A 92 10.85 -1.71 -3.98
CA HIS A 92 11.03 -1.51 -2.54
C HIS A 92 11.02 -0.02 -2.13
N GLY A 93 10.40 0.84 -2.94
CA GLY A 93 10.35 2.28 -2.78
C GLY A 93 8.95 2.80 -2.42
N VAL A 94 8.67 4.03 -2.85
CA VAL A 94 7.48 4.81 -2.46
C VAL A 94 6.18 4.08 -2.78
N THR A 95 6.11 3.41 -3.93
CA THR A 95 4.90 2.68 -4.36
C THR A 95 4.52 1.56 -3.40
N CYS A 96 5.51 0.79 -2.92
CA CYS A 96 5.25 -0.29 -1.98
C CYS A 96 4.83 0.26 -0.60
N ASP A 97 5.42 1.37 -0.17
CA ASP A 97 5.07 2.03 1.09
C ASP A 97 3.66 2.63 1.05
N ASP A 98 3.28 3.29 -0.05
CA ASP A 98 1.93 3.82 -0.29
C ASP A 98 0.89 2.69 -0.27
N LEU A 99 1.15 1.60 -1.00
CA LEU A 99 0.28 0.42 -0.99
C LEU A 99 0.13 -0.18 0.41
N ALA A 100 1.24 -0.33 1.15
CA ALA A 100 1.22 -0.86 2.50
C ALA A 100 0.42 0.04 3.44
N ALA A 101 0.59 1.35 3.34
CA ALA A 101 -0.15 2.33 4.12
C ALA A 101 -1.66 2.30 3.83
N SER A 102 -2.07 2.25 2.55
CA SER A 102 -3.49 2.16 2.19
C SER A 102 -4.12 0.83 2.63
N VAL A 103 -3.40 -0.29 2.54
CA VAL A 103 -3.88 -1.57 3.09
C VAL A 103 -3.96 -1.52 4.62
N ALA A 104 -3.04 -0.82 5.30
CA ALA A 104 -3.10 -0.61 6.74
C ALA A 104 -4.34 0.17 7.16
N GLN A 105 -4.75 1.19 6.40
CA GLN A 105 -5.99 1.93 6.67
C GLN A 105 -7.25 1.04 6.62
N ALA A 106 -7.24 -0.02 5.82
CA ALA A 106 -8.32 -1.00 5.77
C ALA A 106 -8.33 -1.97 6.97
N LEU A 107 -7.27 -2.02 7.78
CA LEU A 107 -7.12 -3.02 8.84
C LEU A 107 -8.20 -2.91 9.94
N PRO A 108 -8.57 -1.72 10.44
CA PRO A 108 -9.64 -1.59 11.43
C PRO A 108 -11.03 -2.02 10.92
N SER A 109 -11.33 -1.76 9.63
CA SER A 109 -12.64 -2.02 9.03
C SER A 109 -12.79 -3.44 8.49
N ALA A 110 -11.72 -4.02 7.94
CA ALA A 110 -11.73 -5.30 7.26
C ALA A 110 -10.59 -6.25 7.73
N PRO A 111 -10.41 -6.49 9.04
CA PRO A 111 -9.21 -7.15 9.58
C PRO A 111 -9.00 -8.57 9.03
N SER A 112 -10.08 -9.33 8.83
CA SER A 112 -9.98 -10.70 8.27
C SER A 112 -9.59 -10.72 6.79
N ARG A 113 -9.90 -9.66 6.03
CA ARG A 113 -9.50 -9.55 4.62
C ARG A 113 -8.04 -9.13 4.52
N VAL A 114 -7.62 -8.13 5.30
CA VAL A 114 -6.20 -7.71 5.35
C VAL A 114 -5.29 -8.85 5.81
N LEU A 115 -5.65 -9.59 6.87
CA LEU A 115 -4.86 -10.76 7.30
C LEU A 115 -4.78 -11.86 6.25
N ARG A 116 -5.81 -12.04 5.42
CA ARG A 116 -5.78 -12.99 4.29
C ARG A 116 -4.83 -12.53 3.20
N LEU A 117 -4.82 -11.23 2.88
CA LEU A 117 -3.85 -10.64 1.96
C LEU A 117 -2.42 -10.91 2.46
N ILE A 118 -2.12 -10.56 3.72
CA ILE A 118 -0.80 -10.77 4.32
C ILE A 118 -0.40 -12.25 4.27
N SER A 119 -1.30 -13.15 4.66
CA SER A 119 -1.07 -14.61 4.60
C SER A 119 -0.83 -15.11 3.17
N GLY A 120 -1.37 -14.42 2.16
CA GLY A 120 -1.26 -14.74 0.75
C GLY A 120 -0.02 -14.22 0.03
N LEU A 121 0.70 -13.24 0.59
CA LEU A 121 1.83 -12.58 -0.08
C LEU A 121 2.87 -13.58 -0.60
N LYS A 122 3.30 -14.55 0.23
CA LYS A 122 4.24 -15.59 -0.19
C LYS A 122 3.69 -16.48 -1.31
N LYS A 123 2.39 -16.78 -1.30
CA LYS A 123 1.74 -17.59 -2.34
C LYS A 123 1.64 -16.84 -3.67
N ASN A 124 1.68 -15.51 -3.63
CA ASN A 124 1.72 -14.66 -4.81
C ASN A 124 3.14 -14.50 -5.40
N GLY A 125 4.12 -15.27 -4.90
CA GLY A 125 5.49 -15.27 -5.41
C GLY A 125 6.39 -14.18 -4.82
N ILE A 126 5.95 -13.50 -3.76
CA ILE A 126 6.75 -12.51 -3.04
C ILE A 126 7.73 -13.26 -2.12
N ALA A 127 9.02 -12.90 -2.21
CA ALA A 127 10.07 -13.50 -1.39
C ALA A 127 9.79 -13.32 0.11
N GLU A 128 10.19 -14.30 0.94
CA GLU A 128 9.83 -14.30 2.36
C GLU A 128 10.23 -13.03 3.12
N LYS A 129 11.47 -12.54 2.90
CA LYS A 129 11.95 -11.31 3.54
C LYS A 129 11.08 -10.11 3.15
N GLN A 130 10.76 -9.97 1.86
CA GLN A 130 9.91 -8.89 1.36
C GLN A 130 8.47 -9.02 1.89
N ALA A 131 7.90 -10.21 1.89
CA ALA A 131 6.57 -10.45 2.42
C ALA A 131 6.47 -10.12 3.92
N ASN A 132 7.51 -10.41 4.71
CA ASN A 132 7.56 -10.03 6.11
C ASN A 132 7.66 -8.50 6.28
N ASN A 133 8.48 -7.81 5.48
CA ASN A 133 8.58 -6.35 5.52
C ASN A 133 7.26 -5.67 5.14
N ILE A 134 6.61 -6.11 4.06
CA ILE A 134 5.29 -5.60 3.65
C ILE A 134 4.26 -5.85 4.75
N ALA A 135 4.28 -7.05 5.34
CA ALA A 135 3.37 -7.38 6.44
C ALA A 135 3.58 -6.46 7.65
N GLU A 136 4.84 -6.19 8.02
CA GLU A 136 5.17 -5.27 9.11
C GLU A 136 4.66 -3.86 8.78
N ASN A 137 4.95 -3.33 7.58
CA ASN A 137 4.47 -2.02 7.14
C ASN A 137 2.93 -1.92 7.08
N ILE A 138 2.21 -3.03 6.81
CA ILE A 138 0.74 -3.05 6.88
C ILE A 138 0.23 -3.04 8.32
N CYS A 139 0.88 -3.76 9.24
CA CYS A 139 0.41 -3.83 10.62
C CYS A 139 0.80 -2.58 11.42
N THR A 140 1.94 -1.97 11.09
CA THR A 140 2.50 -0.75 11.71
C THR A 140 2.96 0.20 10.61
N PRO A 141 2.03 0.83 9.88
CA PRO A 141 2.40 1.78 8.85
C PRO A 141 3.14 2.96 9.47
N SER A 142 4.22 3.37 8.80
CA SER A 142 4.96 4.59 9.10
C SER A 142 4.08 5.79 8.72
N PHE A 143 3.05 6.07 9.52
CA PHE A 143 2.35 7.35 9.41
C PHE A 143 3.41 8.43 9.61
N SER A 144 3.51 9.37 8.67
CA SER A 144 4.50 10.45 8.63
C SER A 144 4.45 11.41 9.84
N LYS A 145 3.67 11.08 10.87
CA LYS A 145 3.68 11.67 12.21
C LYS A 145 3.41 10.58 13.25
N HIS A 146 4.44 10.14 13.97
CA HIS A 146 4.24 9.54 15.29
C HIS A 146 3.52 10.58 16.16
N GLY A 147 2.22 10.39 16.35
CA GLY A 147 1.31 11.35 16.97
C GLY A 147 0.00 10.68 17.37
N GLN A 148 -0.95 11.46 17.87
CA GLN A 148 -2.22 10.96 18.39
C GLN A 148 -2.97 10.08 17.37
N ASP A 149 -2.98 10.47 16.09
CA ASP A 149 -3.68 9.73 15.03
C ASP A 149 -3.08 8.34 14.80
N ALA A 150 -1.76 8.22 14.83
CA ALA A 150 -1.06 6.94 14.70
C ALA A 150 -1.39 6.01 15.88
N TYR A 151 -1.40 6.56 17.10
CA TYR A 151 -1.78 5.81 18.30
C TYR A 151 -3.24 5.35 18.23
N GLU A 152 -4.16 6.24 17.86
CA GLU A 152 -5.58 5.91 17.72
C GLU A 152 -5.84 4.87 16.65
N HIS A 153 -5.15 4.99 15.50
CA HIS A 153 -5.21 3.98 14.46
C HIS A 153 -4.71 2.63 14.98
N GLY A 154 -3.53 2.58 15.61
CA GLY A 154 -2.96 1.35 16.16
C GLY A 154 -3.89 0.69 17.19
N MET A 155 -4.53 1.48 18.05
CA MET A 155 -5.54 0.99 19.00
C MET A 155 -6.78 0.42 18.30
N LYS A 156 -7.30 1.10 17.27
CA LYS A 156 -8.44 0.63 16.46
C LYS A 156 -8.10 -0.69 15.75
N ALA A 157 -6.91 -0.77 15.12
CA ALA A 157 -6.41 -1.96 14.47
C ALA A 157 -6.24 -3.13 15.44
N GLN A 158 -5.61 -2.88 16.61
CA GLN A 158 -5.44 -3.88 17.66
C GLN A 158 -6.80 -4.47 18.10
N ASN A 159 -7.79 -3.61 18.35
CA ASN A 159 -9.12 -4.02 18.76
C ASN A 159 -9.88 -4.80 17.67
N ALA A 160 -9.72 -4.41 16.40
CA ALA A 160 -10.29 -5.12 15.25
C ALA A 160 -9.66 -6.52 15.09
N LEU A 161 -8.34 -6.63 15.20
CA LEU A 161 -7.59 -7.89 15.13
C LEU A 161 -8.01 -8.88 16.23
N LYS A 162 -8.19 -8.41 17.48
CA LYS A 162 -8.68 -9.24 18.60
C LYS A 162 -10.04 -9.89 18.31
N LYS A 163 -10.88 -9.26 17.48
CA LYS A 163 -12.21 -9.78 17.11
C LYS A 163 -12.17 -10.84 16.00
N VAL A 164 -11.05 -11.01 15.29
CA VAL A 164 -10.92 -12.05 14.26
C VAL A 164 -10.87 -13.43 14.91
N ARG A 165 -11.82 -14.30 14.55
CA ARG A 165 -11.96 -15.67 15.10
C ARG A 165 -11.47 -16.79 14.17
N ASN A 166 -11.00 -16.45 12.96
CA ASN A 166 -10.59 -17.44 11.98
C ASN A 166 -9.24 -18.06 12.38
N LYS A 167 -9.27 -19.32 12.82
CA LYS A 167 -8.10 -20.08 13.27
C LYS A 167 -6.96 -20.15 12.24
N LYS A 168 -7.28 -20.15 10.93
CA LYS A 168 -6.26 -20.18 9.87
C LYS A 168 -5.43 -18.89 9.80
N LEU A 169 -5.94 -17.79 10.35
CA LEU A 169 -5.29 -16.48 10.34
C LEU A 169 -4.55 -16.18 11.65
N GLU A 170 -4.65 -17.05 12.67
CA GLU A 170 -4.04 -16.81 13.99
C GLU A 170 -2.53 -16.56 13.96
N PRO A 171 -1.71 -17.27 13.15
CA PRO A 171 -0.27 -16.99 13.08
C PRO A 171 0.03 -15.57 12.60
N VAL A 172 -0.70 -15.09 11.60
CA VAL A 172 -0.51 -13.74 11.03
C VAL A 172 -1.10 -12.68 11.95
N LYS A 173 -2.27 -12.95 12.54
CA LYS A 173 -2.90 -12.09 13.55
C LYS A 173 -1.98 -11.88 14.75
N LYS A 174 -1.40 -12.95 15.29
CA LYS A 174 -0.48 -12.89 16.43
C LYS A 174 0.71 -11.97 16.11
N ARG A 175 1.32 -12.15 14.93
CA ARG A 175 2.44 -11.33 14.48
C ARG A 175 2.06 -9.85 14.30
N CYS A 176 0.93 -9.55 13.64
CA CYS A 176 0.44 -8.16 13.55
C CYS A 176 0.23 -7.54 14.94
N LEU A 177 -0.37 -8.28 15.87
CA LEU A 177 -0.61 -7.79 17.23
C LEU A 177 0.71 -7.51 17.97
N GLU A 178 1.73 -8.37 17.81
CA GLU A 178 3.06 -8.16 18.38
C GLU A 178 3.71 -6.88 17.85
N TRP A 179 3.66 -6.65 16.53
CA TRP A 179 4.17 -5.42 15.92
C TRP A 179 3.44 -4.17 16.42
N ILE A 180 2.10 -4.19 16.42
CA ILE A 180 1.29 -3.06 16.90
C ILE A 180 1.57 -2.76 18.38
N ILE A 181 1.66 -3.78 19.23
CA ILE A 181 1.96 -3.58 20.66
C ILE A 181 3.34 -2.97 20.86
N LYS A 182 4.34 -3.44 20.11
CA LYS A 182 5.70 -2.91 20.15
C LYS A 182 5.72 -1.44 19.71
N ASP A 183 5.02 -1.10 18.64
CA ASP A 183 4.95 0.26 18.11
C ASP A 183 4.26 1.22 19.10
N LEU A 184 3.09 0.82 19.62
CA LEU A 184 2.35 1.60 20.62
C LEU A 184 3.14 1.79 21.94
N GLY A 185 3.91 0.78 22.35
CA GLY A 185 4.77 0.86 23.54
C GLY A 185 6.02 1.72 23.34
N SER A 186 6.37 2.04 22.10
CA SER A 186 7.52 2.88 21.73
C SER A 186 7.12 4.35 21.50
N ALA A 187 5.83 4.69 21.58
CA ALA A 187 5.35 6.07 21.44
C ALA A 187 5.91 6.96 22.58
N PRO A 188 6.49 8.13 22.29
CA PRO A 188 7.03 9.00 23.32
C PRO A 188 5.91 9.45 24.25
N SER A 189 6.05 9.15 25.55
CA SER A 189 5.24 9.74 26.61
C SER A 189 5.39 11.26 26.53
N SER A 190 4.35 11.97 26.09
CA SER A 190 4.33 13.42 26.17
C SER A 190 4.31 13.83 27.65
N SER A 191 5.48 14.16 28.18
CA SER A 191 5.66 14.85 29.45
C SER A 191 5.08 16.26 29.36
N GLY A 192 4.17 16.59 30.27
CA GLY A 192 3.64 17.93 30.46
C GLY A 192 2.99 18.10 31.83
N SER A 193 3.62 17.56 32.88
CA SER A 193 3.27 17.91 34.26
C SER A 193 3.49 19.42 34.44
N LYS A 194 2.39 20.18 34.55
CA LYS A 194 2.42 21.56 35.01
C LYS A 194 3.05 21.57 36.41
N SER A 195 4.25 22.12 36.50
CA SER A 195 4.82 22.57 37.76
C SER A 195 3.90 23.64 38.34
N LEU A 196 3.20 23.31 39.42
CA LEU A 196 2.55 24.28 40.29
C LEU A 196 3.67 25.04 41.00
N GLY A 197 4.00 26.23 40.48
CA GLY A 197 4.78 27.20 41.21
C GLY A 197 3.97 27.73 42.38
N ASN A 198 4.27 27.25 43.59
CA ASN A 198 3.92 27.97 44.81
C ASN A 198 4.92 29.11 45.00
N LYS A 199 4.42 30.34 44.96
CA LYS A 199 4.96 31.48 45.69
C LYS A 199 3.85 32.05 46.55
#